data_AF-A0A1M6UU75-F1
#
_entry.id   AF-A0A1M6UU75-F1
#
_cell.length_a   1.000
_cell.length_b   1.000
_cell.length_c   1.000
_cell.angle_alpha   90.00
_cell.angle_beta   90.00
_cell.angle_gamma   90.00
#
_symmetry.space_group_name_H-M   'P 1'
#
loop_
_entity.id
_entity.type
_entity.pdbx_description
1 polymer ?
#
loop_
_entity_poly.entity_id
_entity_poly.type
_entity_poly.pdbx_seq_one_letter_code
_entity_poly.pdbx_strand_id
1 'polypeptide(L)'
;MKTKILFKTTAAVVTFAAFSSIAWADEPKPDCEFPGGAYYEATNTLRLESFADDNAKVEISNEAAQCVNSKTSEFKLIVARNTALAANSTIVLPANFKIQNDCVKLYEPVEFSTDAEGNWSVTASHLKGEGDGNKPMLMITDTDRNECQDIKDIEFTGRELRSTEHAVTYVWLYNNKTQNNDWSLEGTYSFIRWEKDNAELGMVYGYAAKEKGKVTPGQFVQVGSNAYIPPLRAYLKYIGKEPLSQKNKALAKTAESAQDNGQVFALPKTIDVHLIEDDGTTSLAKWNTATGEIKKLNHWYDLKGRKFQNKPTNNSVFINNARANH
;
A
#
# COMPACT_ATOMS: atom_id res chain seq x y z
N MET A 1 -51.30 49.47 -8.89
CA MET A 1 -50.16 48.53 -8.98
C MET A 1 -49.91 47.92 -7.61
N LYS A 2 -50.31 46.65 -7.41
CA LYS A 2 -50.03 45.87 -6.19
C LYS A 2 -49.29 44.61 -6.65
N THR A 3 -47.99 44.55 -6.40
CA THR A 3 -47.17 43.39 -6.73
C THR A 3 -47.16 42.45 -5.52
N LYS A 4 -47.83 41.31 -5.65
CA LYS A 4 -47.74 40.20 -4.69
C LYS A 4 -46.42 39.47 -4.93
N ILE A 5 -45.56 39.43 -3.92
CA ILE A 5 -44.37 38.56 -3.91
C ILE A 5 -44.85 37.17 -3.46
N LEU A 6 -44.76 36.19 -4.36
CA LEU A 6 -45.05 34.80 -4.08
C LEU A 6 -43.75 34.13 -3.60
N PHE A 7 -43.66 33.78 -2.31
CA PHE A 7 -42.63 32.88 -1.80
C PHE A 7 -42.97 31.46 -2.28
N LYS A 8 -42.11 30.89 -3.15
CA LYS A 8 -42.10 29.45 -3.42
C LYS A 8 -40.99 28.82 -2.59
N THR A 9 -41.37 28.21 -1.47
CA THR A 9 -40.56 27.23 -0.75
C THR A 9 -40.34 26.03 -1.68
N THR A 10 -39.12 25.87 -2.17
CA THR A 10 -38.70 24.67 -2.88
C THR A 10 -38.10 23.73 -1.84
N ALA A 11 -38.84 22.69 -1.48
CA ALA A 11 -38.29 21.57 -0.72
C ALA A 11 -37.20 20.92 -1.58
N ALA A 12 -35.96 20.96 -1.12
CA ALA A 12 -34.86 20.22 -1.71
C ALA A 12 -35.10 18.73 -1.41
N VAL A 13 -35.65 18.01 -2.38
CA VAL A 13 -35.63 16.55 -2.40
C VAL A 13 -34.17 16.16 -2.60
N VAL A 14 -33.53 15.71 -1.53
CA VAL A 14 -32.22 15.06 -1.59
C VAL A 14 -32.45 13.70 -2.26
N THR A 15 -32.30 13.66 -3.58
CA THR A 15 -32.19 12.40 -4.32
C THR A 15 -30.82 11.80 -3.99
N PHE A 16 -30.80 10.77 -3.15
CA PHE A 16 -29.67 9.85 -3.07
C PHE A 16 -29.43 9.29 -4.48
N ALA A 17 -28.37 9.74 -5.14
CA ALA A 17 -27.91 9.13 -6.37
C ALA A 17 -27.47 7.70 -6.03
N ALA A 18 -28.17 6.72 -6.59
CA ALA A 18 -27.75 5.32 -6.54
C ALA A 18 -26.42 5.22 -7.29
N PHE A 19 -25.32 5.07 -6.54
CA PHE A 19 -24.00 4.78 -7.08
C PHE A 19 -23.89 3.28 -7.38
N SER A 20 -24.71 2.77 -8.30
CA SER A 20 -24.47 1.43 -8.85
C SER A 20 -23.37 1.54 -9.89
N SER A 21 -22.13 1.22 -9.51
CA SER A 21 -21.05 1.01 -10.48
C SER A 21 -21.46 -0.11 -11.46
N ILE A 22 -21.12 0.08 -12.73
CA ILE A 22 -21.58 -0.73 -13.89
C ILE A 22 -21.02 -2.17 -13.86
N ALA A 23 -20.25 -2.54 -12.83
CA ALA A 23 -19.53 -3.82 -12.78
C ALA A 23 -20.40 -5.01 -12.29
N TRP A 24 -21.68 -4.79 -11.96
CA TRP A 24 -22.47 -5.72 -11.13
C TRP A 24 -23.91 -5.92 -11.61
N ALA A 25 -24.19 -5.70 -12.90
CA ALA A 25 -25.56 -5.68 -13.43
C ALA A 25 -26.36 -6.98 -13.20
N ASP A 26 -25.69 -8.10 -12.88
CA ASP A 26 -26.31 -9.42 -12.68
C ASP A 26 -26.32 -9.90 -11.21
N GLU A 27 -25.85 -9.10 -10.25
CA GLU A 27 -25.86 -9.51 -8.83
C GLU A 27 -27.22 -9.26 -8.15
N PRO A 28 -27.62 -10.12 -7.19
CA PRO A 28 -28.83 -9.88 -6.41
C PRO A 28 -28.75 -8.56 -5.65
N LYS A 29 -29.88 -8.00 -5.23
CA LYS A 29 -29.89 -6.76 -4.46
C LYS A 29 -28.99 -6.90 -3.21
N PRO A 30 -28.07 -5.96 -2.94
CA PRO A 30 -27.19 -6.04 -1.77
C PRO A 30 -27.96 -5.88 -0.47
N ASP A 31 -27.48 -6.56 0.58
CA ASP A 31 -28.03 -6.51 1.93
C ASP A 31 -27.44 -5.35 2.74
N CYS A 32 -26.17 -5.04 2.51
CA CYS A 32 -25.49 -3.85 3.02
C CYS A 32 -24.75 -3.21 1.85
N GLU A 33 -24.93 -1.91 1.63
CA GLU A 33 -24.32 -1.18 0.53
C GLU A 33 -23.71 0.11 1.05
N PHE A 34 -22.54 0.46 0.50
CA PHE A 34 -21.81 1.67 0.84
C PHE A 34 -20.94 2.10 -0.35
N PRO A 35 -20.43 3.35 -0.39
CA PRO A 35 -19.57 3.78 -1.49
C PRO A 35 -18.37 2.85 -1.69
N GLY A 36 -18.25 2.28 -2.89
CA GLY A 36 -17.18 1.36 -3.28
C GLY A 36 -17.27 -0.05 -2.72
N GLY A 37 -18.41 -0.47 -2.18
CA GLY A 37 -18.59 -1.87 -1.81
C GLY A 37 -20.00 -2.28 -1.41
N ALA A 38 -20.23 -3.57 -1.44
CA ALA A 38 -21.51 -4.16 -1.10
C ALA A 38 -21.33 -5.57 -0.50
N TYR A 39 -22.22 -5.92 0.42
CA TYR A 39 -22.35 -7.25 1.00
C TYR A 39 -23.62 -7.92 0.52
N TYR A 40 -23.48 -9.20 0.15
CA TYR A 40 -24.55 -10.05 -0.34
C TYR A 40 -24.66 -11.27 0.59
N GLU A 41 -25.74 -11.33 1.36
CA GLU A 41 -25.98 -12.40 2.35
C GLU A 41 -26.19 -13.75 1.65
N ALA A 42 -26.87 -13.74 0.50
CA ALA A 42 -27.15 -14.94 -0.30
C ALA A 42 -25.90 -15.72 -0.70
N THR A 43 -24.78 -15.02 -0.92
CA THR A 43 -23.48 -15.60 -1.28
C THR A 43 -22.43 -15.46 -0.18
N ASN A 44 -22.82 -14.90 0.97
CA ASN A 44 -21.93 -14.52 2.07
C ASN A 44 -20.66 -13.78 1.59
N THR A 45 -20.84 -12.84 0.66
CA THR A 45 -19.72 -12.20 -0.02
C THR A 45 -19.75 -10.68 0.18
N LEU A 46 -18.66 -10.12 0.72
CA LEU A 46 -18.36 -8.70 0.72
C LEU A 46 -17.46 -8.40 -0.46
N ARG A 47 -17.84 -7.43 -1.29
CA ARG A 47 -17.02 -7.02 -2.41
C ARG A 47 -16.69 -5.55 -2.35
N LEU A 48 -15.43 -5.23 -2.62
CA LEU A 48 -14.88 -3.89 -2.54
C LEU A 48 -14.20 -3.53 -3.85
N GLU A 49 -14.31 -2.25 -4.25
CA GLU A 49 -13.81 -1.76 -5.52
C GLU A 49 -12.49 -1.00 -5.36
N SER A 50 -11.52 -1.33 -6.21
CA SER A 50 -10.18 -0.76 -6.19
C SER A 50 -9.76 -0.29 -7.59
N PHE A 51 -10.53 0.68 -8.12
CA PHE A 51 -10.39 1.17 -9.50
C PHE A 51 -9.73 2.56 -9.58
N ALA A 52 -9.12 2.84 -10.73
CA ALA A 52 -8.50 4.13 -11.03
C ALA A 52 -9.56 5.12 -11.57
N ASP A 53 -10.45 5.56 -10.69
CA ASP A 53 -11.44 6.63 -10.92
C ASP A 53 -11.23 7.72 -9.87
N ASP A 54 -11.27 8.98 -10.29
CA ASP A 54 -10.99 10.14 -9.42
C ASP A 54 -11.98 10.28 -8.25
N ASN A 55 -13.17 9.68 -8.37
CA ASN A 55 -14.19 9.66 -7.32
C ASN A 55 -14.25 8.32 -6.56
N ALA A 56 -13.39 7.35 -6.90
CA ALA A 56 -13.40 6.04 -6.24
C ALA A 56 -13.01 6.17 -4.77
N LYS A 57 -13.85 5.57 -3.91
CA LYS A 57 -13.62 5.46 -2.47
C LYS A 57 -14.33 4.22 -1.95
N VAL A 58 -13.76 3.64 -0.89
CA VAL A 58 -14.37 2.59 -0.07
C VAL A 58 -14.70 3.23 1.27
N GLU A 59 -15.94 3.67 1.44
CA GLU A 59 -16.37 4.42 2.62
C GLU A 59 -17.33 3.58 3.44
N ILE A 60 -16.81 2.93 4.47
CA ILE A 60 -17.56 2.06 5.37
C ILE A 60 -17.83 2.85 6.64
N SER A 61 -19.08 3.24 6.86
CA SER A 61 -19.51 3.83 8.12
C SER A 61 -19.59 2.77 9.23
N ASN A 62 -19.74 3.20 10.48
CA ASN A 62 -19.99 2.28 11.59
C ASN A 62 -21.27 1.45 11.38
N GLU A 63 -22.32 2.05 10.83
CA GLU A 63 -23.58 1.38 10.53
C GLU A 63 -23.42 0.34 9.42
N ALA A 64 -22.66 0.66 8.37
CA ALA A 64 -22.36 -0.28 7.29
C ALA A 64 -21.55 -1.48 7.81
N ALA A 65 -20.54 -1.23 8.64
CA ALA A 65 -19.75 -2.28 9.28
C ALA A 65 -20.62 -3.16 10.20
N GLN A 66 -21.50 -2.54 11.01
CA GLN A 66 -22.44 -3.27 11.88
C GLN A 66 -23.46 -4.08 11.08
N CYS A 67 -23.95 -3.57 9.95
CA CYS A 67 -24.84 -4.30 9.06
C CYS A 67 -24.23 -5.65 8.65
N VAL A 68 -22.97 -5.66 8.19
CA VAL A 68 -22.27 -6.87 7.78
C VAL A 68 -21.96 -7.77 8.98
N ASN A 69 -21.35 -7.21 10.03
CA ASN A 69 -20.91 -7.99 11.20
C ASN A 69 -22.08 -8.60 12.00
N SER A 70 -23.30 -8.05 11.89
CA SER A 70 -24.49 -8.63 12.54
C SER A 70 -25.04 -9.85 11.79
N LYS A 71 -24.70 -10.01 10.50
CA LYS A 71 -25.17 -11.09 9.65
C LYS A 71 -24.23 -12.29 9.67
N THR A 72 -22.94 -12.05 9.82
CA THR A 72 -21.93 -13.11 9.80
C THR A 72 -20.69 -12.74 10.61
N SER A 73 -20.01 -13.77 11.14
CA SER A 73 -18.68 -13.64 11.75
C SER A 73 -17.54 -13.78 10.73
N GLU A 74 -17.80 -14.40 9.57
CA GLU A 74 -16.82 -14.66 8.52
C GLU A 74 -17.49 -14.58 7.13
N PHE A 75 -16.84 -13.94 6.17
CA PHE A 75 -17.38 -13.74 4.82
C PHE A 75 -16.31 -13.91 3.76
N LYS A 76 -16.73 -14.21 2.52
CA LYS A 76 -15.84 -14.12 1.36
C LYS A 76 -15.60 -12.64 1.08
N LEU A 77 -14.35 -12.19 1.16
CA LEU A 77 -13.94 -10.82 0.83
C LEU A 77 -13.30 -10.82 -0.55
N ILE A 78 -13.91 -10.10 -1.49
CA ILE A 78 -13.37 -9.93 -2.84
C ILE A 78 -12.96 -8.47 -3.03
N VAL A 79 -11.71 -8.26 -3.42
CA VAL A 79 -11.24 -6.96 -3.90
C VAL A 79 -11.21 -6.99 -5.41
N ALA A 80 -12.17 -6.28 -6.02
CA ALA A 80 -12.24 -6.10 -7.46
C ALA A 80 -11.11 -5.16 -7.90
N ARG A 81 -10.14 -5.73 -8.61
CA ARG A 81 -8.92 -5.08 -9.04
C ARG A 81 -8.38 -5.78 -10.28
N ASN A 82 -8.11 -5.02 -11.33
CA ASN A 82 -7.29 -5.52 -12.44
C ASN A 82 -5.81 -5.58 -12.06
N THR A 83 -5.21 -6.77 -12.16
CA THR A 83 -3.77 -7.03 -11.93
C THR A 83 -2.95 -7.26 -13.20
N ALA A 84 -3.57 -7.32 -14.39
CA ALA A 84 -2.87 -7.50 -15.68
C ALA A 84 -1.78 -6.45 -15.94
N LEU A 85 -1.77 -5.38 -15.14
CA LEU A 85 -0.84 -4.28 -15.23
C LEU A 85 0.27 -4.29 -14.16
N ALA A 86 0.32 -5.23 -13.20
CA ALA A 86 1.32 -5.15 -12.13
C ALA A 86 1.53 -6.45 -11.32
N ALA A 87 2.70 -7.10 -11.48
CA ALA A 87 3.15 -8.14 -10.55
C ALA A 87 3.46 -7.58 -9.15
N ASN A 88 3.82 -6.29 -9.06
CA ASN A 88 4.21 -5.61 -7.83
C ASN A 88 3.18 -4.54 -7.45
N SER A 89 2.62 -4.62 -6.24
CA SER A 89 1.66 -3.65 -5.77
C SER A 89 1.55 -3.56 -4.25
N THR A 90 0.59 -2.80 -3.77
CA THR A 90 0.26 -2.66 -2.35
C THR A 90 -1.22 -2.94 -2.12
N ILE A 91 -1.60 -3.20 -0.87
CA ILE A 91 -2.99 -3.42 -0.47
C ILE A 91 -3.22 -2.96 0.97
N VAL A 92 -4.42 -2.48 1.26
CA VAL A 92 -4.95 -2.28 2.62
C VAL A 92 -6.41 -2.75 2.63
N LEU A 93 -6.81 -3.51 3.65
CA LEU A 93 -8.14 -4.12 3.75
C LEU A 93 -8.87 -3.64 4.99
N PRO A 94 -10.18 -3.35 4.95
CA PRO A 94 -10.93 -2.84 6.09
C PRO A 94 -11.39 -3.93 7.07
N ALA A 95 -10.92 -5.17 6.92
CA ALA A 95 -11.30 -6.31 7.73
C ALA A 95 -10.06 -7.15 8.04
N ASN A 96 -10.07 -7.89 9.15
CA ASN A 96 -9.10 -8.97 9.33
C ASN A 96 -9.34 -9.98 8.22
N PHE A 97 -8.28 -10.63 7.76
CA PHE A 97 -8.38 -11.47 6.58
C PHE A 97 -7.54 -12.73 6.71
N LYS A 98 -7.90 -13.73 5.91
CA LYS A 98 -7.07 -14.88 5.56
C LYS A 98 -6.94 -14.97 4.05
N ILE A 99 -5.73 -15.14 3.56
CA ILE A 99 -5.44 -15.25 2.12
C ILE A 99 -6.01 -16.58 1.62
N GLN A 100 -6.85 -16.52 0.57
CA GLN A 100 -7.39 -17.70 -0.12
C GLN A 100 -6.84 -17.85 -1.54
N ASN A 101 -6.30 -16.77 -2.09
CA ASN A 101 -5.77 -16.71 -3.45
C ASN A 101 -4.28 -17.12 -3.45
N ASP A 102 -3.96 -18.17 -4.20
CA ASP A 102 -2.60 -18.73 -4.33
C ASP A 102 -1.73 -18.01 -5.37
N CYS A 103 -2.32 -17.09 -6.15
CA CYS A 103 -1.62 -16.20 -7.08
C CYS A 103 -1.03 -14.97 -6.39
N VAL A 104 -1.35 -14.69 -5.13
CA VAL A 104 -0.85 -13.50 -4.43
C VAL A 104 -0.15 -13.86 -3.12
N LYS A 105 0.99 -13.20 -2.89
CA LYS A 105 1.68 -13.18 -1.61
C LYS A 105 1.61 -11.79 -1.01
N LEU A 106 1.41 -11.72 0.31
CA LEU A 106 1.42 -10.47 1.05
C LEU A 106 2.68 -10.38 1.90
N TYR A 107 3.24 -9.18 2.00
CA TYR A 107 4.42 -8.92 2.82
C TYR A 107 4.17 -7.71 3.70
N GLU A 108 4.42 -7.88 5.00
CA GLU A 108 4.35 -6.81 5.98
C GLU A 108 5.69 -6.08 6.06
N PRO A 109 5.72 -4.75 5.84
CA PRO A 109 6.92 -3.97 6.11
C PRO A 109 7.32 -4.08 7.59
N VAL A 110 8.61 -4.35 7.83
CA VAL A 110 9.15 -4.53 9.18
C VAL A 110 10.24 -3.53 9.54
N GLU A 111 10.98 -3.02 8.54
CA GLU A 111 12.13 -2.16 8.80
C GLU A 111 12.40 -1.21 7.63
N PHE A 112 12.88 -0.02 7.95
CA PHE A 112 13.54 0.86 7.01
C PHE A 112 15.06 0.83 7.27
N SER A 113 15.89 0.77 6.23
CA SER A 113 17.33 0.77 6.42
C SER A 113 18.06 1.62 5.39
N THR A 114 19.30 1.99 5.73
CA THR A 114 20.23 2.61 4.79
C THR A 114 21.58 1.92 4.92
N ASP A 115 22.06 1.31 3.85
CA ASP A 115 23.32 0.57 3.85
C ASP A 115 24.55 1.49 3.98
N ALA A 116 25.74 0.90 3.93
CA ALA A 116 27.01 1.62 4.06
C ALA A 116 27.29 2.50 2.83
N GLU A 117 26.82 2.08 1.67
CA GLU A 117 26.91 2.77 0.38
C GLU A 117 25.89 3.92 0.26
N GLY A 118 24.92 4.00 1.19
CA GLY A 118 23.90 5.03 1.22
C GLY A 118 22.64 4.69 0.41
N ASN A 119 22.44 3.43 0.02
CA ASN A 119 21.20 2.96 -0.59
C ASN A 119 20.15 2.70 0.48
N TRP A 120 18.90 3.04 0.15
CA TRP A 120 17.79 3.02 1.09
C TRP A 120 16.89 1.84 0.73
N SER A 121 16.42 1.12 1.73
CA SER A 121 15.55 -0.02 1.49
C SER A 121 14.44 -0.16 2.54
N VAL A 122 13.33 -0.73 2.09
CA VAL A 122 12.27 -1.26 2.95
C VAL A 122 12.42 -2.78 2.99
N THR A 123 12.50 -3.33 4.20
CA THR A 123 12.43 -4.77 4.41
C THR A 123 11.00 -5.15 4.74
N ALA A 124 10.47 -6.18 4.08
CA ALA A 124 9.15 -6.71 4.34
C ALA A 124 9.17 -8.24 4.47
N SER A 125 8.42 -8.78 5.43
CA SER A 125 8.35 -10.20 5.74
C SER A 125 7.07 -10.81 5.20
N HIS A 126 7.16 -12.00 4.62
CA HIS A 126 6.01 -12.72 4.10
C HIS A 126 4.98 -13.00 5.20
N LEU A 127 3.72 -12.65 4.93
CA LEU A 127 2.60 -12.88 5.83
C LEU A 127 1.96 -14.23 5.55
N LYS A 128 1.97 -15.12 6.55
CA LYS A 128 1.34 -16.45 6.43
C LYS A 128 -0.10 -16.45 6.91
N GLY A 129 -1.00 -16.82 6.01
CA GLY A 129 -2.38 -17.15 6.37
C GLY A 129 -3.19 -15.90 6.64
N GLU A 130 -3.10 -15.35 7.86
CA GLU A 130 -4.00 -14.31 8.36
C GLU A 130 -3.31 -12.98 8.62
N GLY A 131 -4.07 -11.89 8.52
CA GLY A 131 -3.59 -10.53 8.84
C GLY A 131 -4.69 -9.63 9.36
N ASP A 132 -4.26 -8.51 9.94
CA ASP A 132 -5.15 -7.52 10.55
C ASP A 132 -5.69 -6.53 9.51
N GLY A 133 -6.95 -6.14 9.68
CA GLY A 133 -7.54 -5.04 8.92
C GLY A 133 -6.86 -3.70 9.24
N ASN A 134 -6.98 -2.76 8.31
CA ASN A 134 -6.39 -1.42 8.32
C ASN A 134 -4.85 -1.40 8.31
N LYS A 135 -4.18 -2.53 8.07
CA LYS A 135 -2.73 -2.57 7.97
C LYS A 135 -2.28 -2.60 6.50
N PRO A 136 -1.58 -1.56 6.00
CA PRO A 136 -1.07 -1.58 4.64
C PRO A 136 0.07 -2.59 4.47
N MET A 137 0.10 -3.25 3.32
CA MET A 137 1.06 -4.31 2.98
C MET A 137 1.54 -4.17 1.53
N LEU A 138 2.67 -4.83 1.24
CA LEU A 138 3.06 -5.13 -0.14
C LEU A 138 2.32 -6.38 -0.61
N MET A 139 2.01 -6.42 -1.90
CA MET A 139 1.30 -7.52 -2.55
C MET A 139 2.00 -7.86 -3.85
N ILE A 140 2.47 -9.11 -3.95
CA ILE A 140 3.19 -9.65 -5.10
C ILE A 140 2.29 -10.70 -5.75
N THR A 141 2.06 -10.54 -7.05
CA THR A 141 1.29 -11.50 -7.85
C THR A 141 2.26 -12.41 -8.60
N ASP A 142 2.02 -13.72 -8.55
CA ASP A 142 2.80 -14.75 -9.24
C ASP A 142 2.48 -14.76 -10.74
N THR A 143 3.05 -13.80 -11.48
CA THR A 143 2.80 -13.68 -12.92
C THR A 143 3.50 -14.74 -13.77
N ASP A 144 4.32 -15.61 -13.17
CA ASP A 144 4.97 -16.71 -13.90
C ASP A 144 3.97 -17.83 -14.22
N ARG A 145 2.90 -17.92 -13.42
CA ARG A 145 1.77 -18.82 -13.64
C ARG A 145 0.75 -18.18 -14.57
N ASN A 146 0.40 -18.85 -15.66
CA ASN A 146 -0.53 -18.32 -16.66
C ASN A 146 -1.91 -17.99 -16.08
N GLU A 147 -2.40 -18.81 -15.15
CA GLU A 147 -3.67 -18.60 -14.44
C GLU A 147 -3.68 -17.34 -13.55
N CYS A 148 -2.51 -16.77 -13.25
CA CYS A 148 -2.35 -15.62 -12.35
C CYS A 148 -2.07 -14.29 -13.09
N GLN A 149 -1.95 -14.29 -14.42
CA GLN A 149 -1.53 -13.11 -15.21
C GLN A 149 -2.63 -12.05 -15.44
N ASP A 150 -3.92 -12.37 -15.22
CA ASP A 150 -5.06 -11.45 -15.38
C ASP A 150 -6.11 -11.66 -14.28
N ILE A 151 -5.69 -11.72 -13.02
CA ILE A 151 -6.65 -11.80 -11.91
C ILE A 151 -7.38 -10.45 -11.79
N LYS A 152 -8.72 -10.52 -11.78
CA LYS A 152 -9.63 -9.36 -11.67
C LYS A 152 -10.25 -9.23 -10.29
N ASP A 153 -10.23 -10.33 -9.56
CA ASP A 153 -10.77 -10.46 -8.22
C ASP A 153 -9.71 -11.12 -7.35
N ILE A 154 -9.34 -10.44 -6.27
CA ILE A 154 -8.45 -11.01 -5.26
C ILE A 154 -9.32 -11.46 -4.10
N GLU A 155 -9.24 -12.75 -3.78
CA GLU A 155 -10.12 -13.38 -2.80
C GLU A 155 -9.41 -13.60 -1.46
N PHE A 156 -10.14 -13.24 -0.41
CA PHE A 156 -9.79 -13.45 0.98
C PHE A 156 -10.99 -14.03 1.71
N THR A 157 -10.75 -14.63 2.86
CA THR A 157 -11.77 -14.77 3.91
C THR A 157 -11.66 -13.55 4.81
N GLY A 158 -12.73 -12.78 4.98
CA GLY A 158 -12.78 -11.59 5.83
C GLY A 158 -13.50 -11.85 7.15
N ARG A 159 -13.08 -11.16 8.21
CA ARG A 159 -13.69 -11.16 9.55
C ARG A 159 -13.59 -9.76 10.15
N GLU A 160 -14.52 -9.40 11.04
CA GLU A 160 -14.52 -8.12 11.74
C GLU A 160 -14.36 -6.91 10.78
N LEU A 161 -15.38 -6.63 9.97
CA LEU A 161 -15.36 -5.44 9.11
C LEU A 161 -15.30 -4.17 9.97
N ARG A 162 -14.41 -3.25 9.64
CA ARG A 162 -14.18 -2.01 10.40
C ARG A 162 -14.62 -0.80 9.59
N SER A 163 -15.06 0.25 10.29
CA SER A 163 -15.29 1.56 9.68
C SER A 163 -13.99 2.14 9.11
N THR A 164 -14.10 2.85 8.00
CA THR A 164 -12.99 3.57 7.35
C THR A 164 -12.94 5.05 7.72
N GLU A 165 -13.99 5.61 8.35
CA GLU A 165 -14.14 7.05 8.63
C GLU A 165 -13.03 7.62 9.52
N HIS A 166 -12.45 6.78 10.36
CA HIS A 166 -11.36 7.13 11.28
C HIS A 166 -10.25 6.08 11.29
N ALA A 167 -10.11 5.31 10.20
CA ALA A 167 -9.13 4.25 10.16
C ALA A 167 -7.70 4.81 10.20
N VAL A 168 -6.93 4.36 11.18
CA VAL A 168 -5.47 4.52 11.17
C VAL A 168 -4.93 3.45 10.24
N THR A 169 -4.47 3.87 9.07
CA THR A 169 -4.01 2.98 8.00
C THR A 169 -2.53 3.12 7.71
N TYR A 170 -1.69 3.34 8.73
CA TYR A 170 -0.25 3.44 8.54
C TYR A 170 0.54 2.44 9.37
N VAL A 171 1.72 2.07 8.87
CA VAL A 171 2.77 1.37 9.62
C VAL A 171 3.99 2.26 9.66
N TRP A 172 4.42 2.65 10.86
CA TRP A 172 5.69 3.34 11.06
C TRP A 172 6.85 2.38 10.82
N LEU A 173 7.82 2.80 10.02
CA LEU A 173 9.01 2.02 9.72
C LEU A 173 10.18 2.61 10.50
N TYR A 174 10.62 1.86 11.50
CA TYR A 174 11.79 2.21 12.27
C TYR A 174 13.05 2.09 11.41
N ASN A 175 13.87 3.14 11.45
CA ASN A 175 15.19 3.14 10.83
C ASN A 175 16.26 2.87 11.89
N ASN A 176 16.90 1.71 11.81
CA ASN A 176 17.91 1.29 12.78
C ASN A 176 19.14 2.21 12.83
N LYS A 177 19.43 2.92 11.74
CA LYS A 177 20.59 3.80 11.59
C LYS A 177 20.32 5.18 12.18
N THR A 178 19.15 5.74 11.92
CA THR A 178 18.75 7.06 12.47
C THR A 178 18.08 6.96 13.84
N GLN A 179 17.69 5.75 14.25
CA GLN A 179 16.92 5.47 15.47
C GLN A 179 15.58 6.21 15.54
N ASN A 180 14.99 6.51 14.38
CA ASN A 180 13.74 7.25 14.26
C ASN A 180 12.75 6.53 13.34
N ASN A 181 11.48 6.87 13.48
CA ASN A 181 10.41 6.47 12.56
C ASN A 181 10.19 7.57 11.51
N ASP A 182 11.19 7.80 10.67
CA ASP A 182 11.14 8.86 9.66
C ASP A 182 10.33 8.47 8.40
N TRP A 183 9.78 7.25 8.38
CA TRP A 183 9.04 6.69 7.25
C TRP A 183 7.77 5.96 7.71
N SER A 184 6.71 6.04 6.90
CA SER A 184 5.48 5.27 7.07
C SER A 184 5.07 4.65 5.73
N LEU A 185 4.54 3.42 5.79
CA LEU A 185 3.69 2.93 4.70
C LEU A 185 2.24 3.32 5.05
N GLU A 186 1.57 4.08 4.20
CA GLU A 186 0.22 4.60 4.40
C GLU A 186 -0.75 4.01 3.39
N GLY A 187 -1.78 3.34 3.89
CA GLY A 187 -2.91 2.84 3.14
C GLY A 187 -3.97 3.92 2.94
N THR A 188 -4.69 3.86 1.83
CA THR A 188 -5.81 4.76 1.53
C THR A 188 -7.06 3.98 1.15
N TYR A 189 -8.21 4.46 1.63
CA TYR A 189 -9.54 4.02 1.22
C TYR A 189 -10.18 4.97 0.21
N SER A 190 -9.45 5.97 -0.28
CA SER A 190 -9.91 6.90 -1.31
C SER A 190 -8.86 7.03 -2.41
N PHE A 191 -9.31 7.36 -3.60
CA PHE A 191 -8.41 7.76 -4.67
C PHE A 191 -7.61 9.00 -4.25
N ILE A 192 -6.30 8.98 -4.48
CA ILE A 192 -5.43 10.14 -4.27
C ILE A 192 -4.72 10.45 -5.58
N ARG A 193 -4.65 11.74 -5.92
CA ARG A 193 -3.86 12.28 -7.02
C ARG A 193 -2.96 13.38 -6.50
N TRP A 194 -1.66 13.25 -6.76
CA TRP A 194 -0.69 14.26 -6.34
C TRP A 194 -0.55 15.32 -7.44
N GLU A 195 -1.32 16.39 -7.30
CA GLU A 195 -1.24 17.57 -8.17
C GLU A 195 0.08 18.32 -8.02
N LYS A 196 0.43 19.12 -9.02
CA LYS A 196 1.73 19.82 -9.15
C LYS A 196 2.19 20.60 -7.92
N ASP A 197 1.26 21.15 -7.15
CA ASP A 197 1.53 21.97 -5.97
C ASP A 197 1.16 21.26 -4.65
N ASN A 198 0.93 19.94 -4.70
CA ASN A 198 0.71 19.14 -3.50
C ASN A 198 1.98 19.17 -2.61
N ALA A 199 1.81 19.52 -1.34
CA ALA A 199 2.89 19.69 -0.37
C ALA A 199 3.67 18.40 -0.10
N GLU A 200 3.07 17.24 -0.34
CA GLU A 200 3.69 15.94 -0.15
C GLU A 200 4.62 15.54 -1.30
N LEU A 201 4.61 16.29 -2.42
CA LEU A 201 5.50 16.01 -3.55
C LEU A 201 6.97 16.10 -3.11
N GLY A 202 7.71 15.03 -3.42
CA GLY A 202 9.08 14.86 -2.97
C GLY A 202 9.23 14.04 -1.68
N MET A 203 8.15 13.75 -0.97
CA MET A 203 8.15 12.91 0.25
C MET A 203 7.40 11.59 0.08
N VAL A 204 6.59 11.47 -0.98
CA VAL A 204 5.77 10.29 -1.26
C VAL A 204 6.38 9.43 -2.36
N TYR A 205 6.24 8.11 -2.20
CA TYR A 205 6.78 7.09 -3.08
C TYR A 205 5.71 6.04 -3.42
N GLY A 206 5.54 5.77 -4.71
CA GLY A 206 4.67 4.70 -5.21
C GLY A 206 5.47 3.42 -5.45
N TYR A 207 4.85 2.26 -5.25
CA TYR A 207 5.49 0.97 -5.51
C TYR A 207 5.44 0.62 -7.00
N ALA A 208 6.60 0.46 -7.62
CA ALA A 208 6.73 0.34 -9.07
C ALA A 208 6.25 -1.03 -9.57
N ALA A 209 5.17 -1.01 -10.34
CA ALA A 209 4.59 -2.18 -10.99
C ALA A 209 5.41 -2.71 -12.19
N LYS A 210 6.01 -1.80 -12.95
CA LYS A 210 6.69 -2.09 -14.23
C LYS A 210 7.97 -1.27 -14.36
N GLU A 211 8.86 -1.74 -15.23
CA GLU A 211 10.07 -1.02 -15.59
C GLU A 211 9.72 0.23 -16.39
N LYS A 212 10.36 1.36 -16.05
CA LYS A 212 10.25 2.60 -16.81
C LYS A 212 11.52 3.42 -16.70
N GLY A 213 12.34 3.42 -17.75
CA GLY A 213 13.61 4.13 -17.75
C GLY A 213 14.60 3.51 -16.76
N LYS A 214 14.92 4.23 -15.67
CA LYS A 214 15.82 3.74 -14.60
C LYS A 214 15.10 3.11 -13.41
N VAL A 215 13.77 3.04 -13.46
CA VAL A 215 12.93 2.45 -12.41
C VAL A 215 12.81 0.96 -12.64
N THR A 216 13.17 0.16 -11.64
CA THR A 216 12.99 -1.29 -11.64
C THR A 216 11.66 -1.66 -10.97
N PRO A 217 10.91 -2.65 -11.49
CA PRO A 217 9.77 -3.20 -10.77
C PRO A 217 10.16 -3.64 -9.35
N GLY A 218 9.27 -3.43 -8.38
CA GLY A 218 9.54 -3.79 -6.98
C GLY A 218 10.39 -2.77 -6.21
N GLN A 219 10.61 -1.57 -6.74
CA GLN A 219 11.15 -0.44 -5.99
C GLN A 219 10.05 0.55 -5.62
N PHE A 220 10.24 1.26 -4.52
CA PHE A 220 9.49 2.49 -4.25
C PHE A 220 10.12 3.65 -5.03
N VAL A 221 9.30 4.42 -5.73
CA VAL A 221 9.75 5.51 -6.61
C VAL A 221 9.06 6.79 -6.22
N GLN A 222 9.83 7.86 -6.09
CA GLN A 222 9.31 9.16 -5.71
C GLN A 222 8.22 9.61 -6.71
N VAL A 223 7.07 9.96 -6.16
CA VAL A 223 5.88 10.32 -6.92
C VAL A 223 6.08 11.69 -7.59
N GLY A 224 5.68 11.77 -8.86
CA GLY A 224 5.64 13.03 -9.62
C GLY A 224 4.22 13.59 -9.72
N SER A 225 4.11 14.81 -10.25
CA SER A 225 2.80 15.42 -10.53
C SER A 225 1.92 14.50 -11.38
N ASN A 226 0.63 14.47 -11.07
CA ASN A 226 -0.43 13.70 -11.74
C ASN A 226 -0.34 12.18 -11.55
N ALA A 227 0.62 11.69 -10.78
CA ALA A 227 0.57 10.31 -10.32
C ALA A 227 -0.60 10.13 -9.36
N TYR A 228 -1.11 8.91 -9.30
CA TYR A 228 -2.31 8.59 -8.55
C TYR A 228 -2.23 7.21 -7.92
N ILE A 229 -3.12 6.98 -6.96
CA ILE A 229 -3.29 5.70 -6.28
C ILE A 229 -4.80 5.44 -6.05
N PRO A 230 -5.34 4.29 -6.52
CA PRO A 230 -6.71 3.86 -6.22
C PRO A 230 -6.96 3.60 -4.72
N PRO A 231 -8.23 3.52 -4.26
CA PRO A 231 -8.53 3.04 -2.91
C PRO A 231 -8.07 1.58 -2.71
N LEU A 232 -7.93 1.16 -1.45
CA LEU A 232 -7.41 -0.16 -1.04
C LEU A 232 -5.94 -0.40 -1.45
N ARG A 233 -5.16 0.67 -1.54
CA ARG A 233 -3.73 0.66 -1.87
C ARG A 233 -2.94 1.39 -0.81
N ALA A 234 -1.62 1.26 -0.87
CA ALA A 234 -0.71 1.98 -0.01
C ALA A 234 0.47 2.62 -0.76
N TYR A 235 1.02 3.67 -0.17
CA TYR A 235 2.21 4.39 -0.63
C TYR A 235 3.19 4.58 0.54
N LEU A 236 4.47 4.74 0.24
CA LEU A 236 5.49 5.03 1.25
C LEU A 236 5.64 6.54 1.38
N LYS A 237 5.73 7.06 2.60
CA LYS A 237 5.84 8.48 2.90
C LYS A 237 6.96 8.75 3.89
N TYR A 238 7.73 9.78 3.60
CA TYR A 238 8.67 10.36 4.54
C TYR A 238 7.94 11.32 5.48
N ILE A 239 8.16 11.16 6.77
CA ILE A 239 7.51 11.90 7.87
C ILE A 239 8.52 12.40 8.91
N GLY A 240 9.81 12.25 8.62
CA GLY A 240 10.87 12.92 9.37
C GLY A 240 10.90 14.43 9.11
N LYS A 241 11.97 15.11 9.55
CA LYS A 241 12.11 16.56 9.40
C LYS A 241 12.13 16.98 7.92
N GLU A 242 11.41 18.06 7.58
CA GLU A 242 11.24 18.59 6.22
C GLU A 242 12.50 18.46 5.33
N PRO A 243 12.46 17.60 4.29
CA PRO A 243 13.57 17.49 3.35
C PRO A 243 13.59 18.72 2.43
N LEU A 244 14.77 19.08 1.91
CA LEU A 244 14.84 20.13 0.89
C LEU A 244 14.19 19.62 -0.41
N SER A 245 12.92 19.97 -0.60
CA SER A 245 12.17 19.71 -1.83
C SER A 245 12.95 20.23 -3.05
N GLN A 246 12.75 19.66 -4.24
CA GLN A 246 13.39 20.16 -5.46
C GLN A 246 13.06 21.64 -5.74
N LYS A 247 11.87 22.10 -5.32
CA LYS A 247 11.45 23.51 -5.37
C LYS A 247 12.31 24.37 -4.44
N ASN A 248 12.66 23.85 -3.27
CA ASN A 248 13.55 24.50 -2.31
C ASN A 248 15.03 24.45 -2.72
N LYS A 249 15.48 23.44 -3.49
CA LYS A 249 16.84 23.43 -4.08
C LYS A 249 17.09 24.59 -5.04
N ALA A 250 16.06 25.08 -5.73
CA ALA A 250 16.19 26.23 -6.63
C ALA A 250 16.29 27.56 -5.85
N LEU A 251 15.65 27.65 -4.68
CA LEU A 251 15.66 28.84 -3.79
C LEU A 251 16.82 28.84 -2.77
N ALA A 252 17.35 27.66 -2.41
CA ALA A 252 18.44 27.50 -1.46
C ALA A 252 19.82 27.89 -2.03
N LYS A 253 19.92 28.18 -3.34
CA LYS A 253 21.16 28.69 -3.96
C LYS A 253 21.52 30.13 -3.52
N THR A 254 20.69 30.79 -2.71
CA THR A 254 20.89 32.18 -2.28
C THR A 254 21.05 32.39 -0.76
N ALA A 255 21.17 31.32 0.04
CA ALA A 255 21.34 31.44 1.49
C ALA A 255 22.59 30.69 1.99
N GLU A 256 23.76 31.20 1.64
CA GLU A 256 25.05 30.88 2.29
C GLU A 256 25.12 31.53 3.68
N SER A 257 24.27 31.15 4.64
CA SER A 257 24.45 31.50 6.05
C SER A 257 23.36 30.89 6.93
N ALA A 258 23.46 29.59 7.19
CA ALA A 258 22.82 28.96 8.34
C ALA A 258 23.74 27.83 8.83
N GLN A 259 24.71 28.21 9.64
CA GLN A 259 25.58 27.31 10.38
C GLN A 259 24.78 26.67 11.52
N ASP A 260 24.25 25.48 11.26
CA ASP A 260 24.01 24.47 12.29
C ASP A 260 24.26 23.09 11.66
N ASN A 261 25.53 22.64 11.68
CA ASN A 261 25.99 21.30 11.26
C ASN A 261 25.32 20.75 9.96
N GLY A 262 25.05 21.67 9.03
CA GLY A 262 23.95 21.59 8.05
C GLY A 262 24.24 20.74 6.83
N GLN A 263 24.08 19.42 6.97
CA GLN A 263 23.85 18.57 5.81
C GLN A 263 22.41 18.74 5.34
N VAL A 264 22.26 19.45 4.23
CA VAL A 264 21.10 19.40 3.35
C VAL A 264 20.80 17.93 3.00
N PHE A 265 19.77 17.35 3.61
CA PHE A 265 19.37 15.97 3.34
C PHE A 265 18.40 15.92 2.17
N ALA A 266 18.84 15.33 1.06
CA ALA A 266 18.02 15.10 -0.11
C ALA A 266 17.53 13.65 -0.11
N LEU A 267 16.20 13.46 -0.16
CA LEU A 267 15.62 12.12 -0.27
C LEU A 267 15.98 11.46 -1.61
N PRO A 268 16.17 10.12 -1.64
CA PRO A 268 16.54 9.38 -2.84
C PRO A 268 15.38 9.37 -3.85
N LYS A 269 15.66 9.12 -5.13
CA LYS A 269 14.59 8.98 -6.14
C LYS A 269 13.91 7.63 -6.12
N THR A 270 14.64 6.61 -5.67
CA THR A 270 14.18 5.22 -5.56
C THR A 270 14.60 4.65 -4.23
N ILE A 271 13.81 3.73 -3.70
CA ILE A 271 14.07 2.99 -2.46
C ILE A 271 13.86 1.52 -2.80
N ASP A 272 14.85 0.69 -2.49
CA ASP A 272 14.81 -0.74 -2.76
C ASP A 272 13.85 -1.47 -1.82
N VAL A 273 13.40 -2.66 -2.21
CA VAL A 273 12.59 -3.52 -1.35
C VAL A 273 13.25 -4.89 -1.21
N HIS A 274 13.38 -5.33 0.03
CA HIS A 274 13.88 -6.65 0.40
C HIS A 274 12.72 -7.48 0.94
N LEU A 275 12.40 -8.58 0.25
CA LEU A 275 11.34 -9.48 0.67
C LEU A 275 11.95 -10.69 1.39
N ILE A 276 11.55 -10.91 2.64
CA ILE A 276 11.97 -12.07 3.45
C ILE A 276 10.92 -13.17 3.29
N GLU A 277 11.35 -14.32 2.80
CA GLU A 277 10.55 -15.54 2.72
C GLU A 277 10.65 -16.35 4.01
N ASP A 278 9.79 -17.37 4.10
CA ASP A 278 9.60 -18.25 5.26
C ASP A 278 10.84 -18.99 5.76
N ASP A 279 11.74 -19.34 4.84
CA ASP A 279 12.98 -20.05 5.13
C ASP A 279 14.11 -19.08 5.52
N GLY A 280 13.80 -17.79 5.69
CA GLY A 280 14.76 -16.73 5.96
C GLY A 280 15.56 -16.31 4.74
N THR A 281 15.22 -16.79 3.53
CA THR A 281 15.83 -16.27 2.30
C THR A 281 15.33 -14.86 2.02
N THR A 282 16.24 -14.00 1.58
CA THR A 282 15.90 -12.68 1.06
C THR A 282 15.85 -12.74 -0.45
N SER A 283 14.70 -12.45 -1.03
CA SER A 283 14.65 -12.09 -2.45
C SER A 283 14.83 -10.58 -2.55
N LEU A 284 15.95 -10.17 -3.14
CA LEU A 284 15.98 -8.86 -3.79
C LEU A 284 15.05 -8.99 -4.98
N ALA A 285 14.12 -8.05 -5.17
CA ALA A 285 13.44 -7.88 -6.44
C ALA A 285 14.48 -7.45 -7.50
N LYS A 286 15.32 -8.40 -7.96
CA LYS A 286 16.30 -8.21 -9.03
C LYS A 286 15.84 -9.01 -10.25
N TRP A 287 15.03 -8.33 -11.06
CA TRP A 287 14.76 -8.75 -12.43
C TRP A 287 16.04 -8.56 -13.27
N ASN A 288 16.52 -9.62 -13.93
CA ASN A 288 17.60 -9.51 -14.91
C ASN A 288 16.99 -9.19 -16.28
N THR A 289 17.04 -7.91 -16.68
CA THR A 289 16.37 -7.36 -17.86
C THR A 289 17.01 -7.75 -19.20
N ALA A 290 18.14 -8.47 -19.19
CA ALA A 290 18.85 -8.82 -20.43
C ALA A 290 18.54 -10.23 -20.97
N THR A 291 18.08 -11.18 -20.14
CA THR A 291 17.98 -12.60 -20.57
C THR A 291 16.66 -13.31 -20.23
N GLY A 292 15.75 -12.70 -19.47
CA GLY A 292 14.46 -13.33 -19.12
C GLY A 292 14.58 -14.62 -18.27
N GLU A 293 15.77 -14.96 -17.78
CA GLU A 293 16.01 -16.08 -16.88
C GLU A 293 16.26 -15.58 -15.45
N ILE A 294 15.63 -16.25 -14.48
CA ILE A 294 16.05 -16.19 -13.08
C ILE A 294 17.43 -16.82 -12.97
N LYS A 295 18.50 -16.01 -13.07
CA LYS A 295 19.77 -16.44 -12.48
C LYS A 295 19.56 -16.44 -10.97
N LYS A 296 19.36 -17.63 -10.40
CA LYS A 296 19.63 -17.90 -8.98
C LYS A 296 21.07 -17.47 -8.71
N LEU A 297 21.25 -16.23 -8.29
CA LEU A 297 22.51 -15.79 -7.72
C LEU A 297 22.60 -16.49 -6.37
N ASN A 298 23.38 -17.57 -6.32
CA ASN A 298 23.75 -18.29 -5.10
C ASN A 298 24.63 -17.38 -4.21
N HIS A 299 24.09 -16.25 -3.78
CA HIS A 299 24.76 -15.26 -2.97
C HIS A 299 23.89 -15.00 -1.76
N TRP A 300 24.36 -15.49 -0.62
CA TRP A 300 23.72 -15.31 0.67
C TRP A 300 24.25 -14.00 1.25
N TYR A 301 23.39 -13.18 1.85
CA TYR A 301 23.79 -11.93 2.49
C TYR A 301 23.39 -12.00 3.96
N ASP A 302 24.18 -11.40 4.85
CA ASP A 302 23.76 -11.23 6.22
C ASP A 302 22.76 -10.07 6.37
N LEU A 303 22.14 -9.94 7.55
CA LEU A 303 21.22 -8.85 7.91
C LEU A 303 21.87 -7.45 7.88
N LYS A 304 23.16 -7.35 7.55
CA LYS A 304 23.93 -6.11 7.39
C LYS A 304 24.37 -5.90 5.92
N GLY A 305 23.84 -6.69 4.98
CA GLY A 305 24.13 -6.59 3.55
C GLY A 305 25.49 -7.16 3.12
N ARG A 306 26.22 -7.86 4.01
CA ARG A 306 27.54 -8.44 3.68
C ARG A 306 27.37 -9.77 2.97
N LYS A 307 28.05 -9.93 1.83
CA LYS A 307 28.02 -11.12 0.99
C LYS A 307 28.76 -12.30 1.64
N PHE A 308 28.08 -13.44 1.79
CA PHE A 308 28.68 -14.72 2.12
C PHE A 308 29.27 -15.39 0.87
N GLN A 309 30.42 -16.04 1.04
CA GLN A 309 31.06 -16.82 -0.03
C GLN A 309 30.44 -18.22 -0.20
N ASN A 310 29.75 -18.76 0.82
CA ASN A 310 29.15 -20.09 0.82
C ASN A 310 27.72 -20.07 1.40
N LYS A 311 26.92 -21.10 1.08
CA LYS A 311 25.58 -21.31 1.68
C LYS A 311 25.71 -21.53 3.20
N PRO A 312 25.04 -20.73 4.04
CA PRO A 312 25.03 -20.95 5.48
C PRO A 312 24.48 -22.34 5.80
N THR A 313 25.22 -23.13 6.58
CA THR A 313 24.89 -24.52 6.91
C THR A 313 24.09 -24.68 8.20
N ASN A 314 23.87 -23.60 8.96
CA ASN A 314 23.16 -23.63 10.25
C ASN A 314 21.98 -22.64 10.28
N ASN A 315 20.79 -23.14 10.59
CA ASN A 315 19.52 -22.43 10.76
C ASN A 315 19.46 -21.55 12.04
N SER A 316 20.50 -20.82 12.39
CA SER A 316 20.46 -19.93 13.57
C SER A 316 19.99 -18.53 13.19
N VAL A 317 18.69 -18.33 13.39
CA VAL A 317 18.03 -17.03 13.60
C VAL A 317 18.75 -16.29 14.73
N PHE A 318 19.20 -15.05 14.48
CA PHE A 318 19.63 -14.14 15.54
C PHE A 318 18.67 -12.94 15.59
N ILE A 319 17.68 -13.03 16.47
CA ILE A 319 17.02 -11.89 17.10
C ILE A 319 16.94 -12.19 18.60
N ASN A 320 17.80 -11.56 19.39
CA ASN A 320 17.43 -11.14 20.75
C ASN A 320 18.37 -10.02 21.18
N ASN A 321 17.82 -8.86 21.51
CA ASN A 321 18.49 -7.88 22.37
C ASN A 321 17.54 -7.50 23.50
N ALA A 322 17.02 -8.50 24.22
CA ALA A 322 16.56 -8.34 25.58
C ALA A 322 17.79 -8.29 26.48
N ARG A 323 18.10 -7.10 27.00
CA ARG A 323 18.88 -6.98 28.23
C ARG A 323 18.07 -7.65 29.35
N ALA A 324 18.54 -8.77 29.86
CA ALA A 324 18.11 -9.29 31.14
C ALA A 324 18.94 -8.60 32.23
N ASN A 325 18.26 -7.95 33.17
CA ASN A 325 18.85 -7.48 34.41
C ASN A 325 19.17 -8.69 35.31
N HIS A 326 20.41 -8.76 35.77
CA HIS A 326 20.80 -9.22 37.11
C HIS A 326 22.01 -8.40 37.55
#